data_AF-A0A5F7ZD96-F1
#
_entry.id   AF-A0A5F7ZD96-F1
#
_cell.length_a   1.000
_cell.length_b   1.000
_cell.length_c   1.000
_cell.angle_alpha   90.00
_cell.angle_beta   90.00
_cell.angle_gamma   90.00
#
_symmetry.space_group_name_H-M   'P 1'
#
loop_
_entity.id
_entity.type
_entity.pdbx_description
1 polymer ?
#
loop_
_entity_poly.entity_id
_entity_poly.type
_entity_poly.pdbx_seq_one_letter_code
_entity_poly.pdbx_strand_id
1 'polypeptide(L)'
;MAHGHGHEHGHHKMELPDYRQWKIEGTPLEDIQKKLAAKGLRDPWGRNEAWRYMGGFAKSVSFDVFFKGFKWGFAAFVVAVGAEYYLNSLNKDKKHH
;
A
#
# COMPACT_ATOMS: atom_id res chain seq x y z
N MET A 1 -2.05 -13.73 -54.38
CA MET A 1 -2.73 -14.49 -53.32
C MET A 1 -1.67 -15.10 -52.42
N ALA A 2 -1.55 -14.59 -51.19
CA ALA A 2 -1.09 -15.33 -50.01
C ALA A 2 -1.53 -14.50 -48.79
N HIS A 3 -2.70 -14.86 -48.26
CA HIS A 3 -3.23 -14.42 -46.97
C HIS A 3 -2.69 -15.32 -45.86
N GLY A 4 -2.56 -14.77 -44.64
CA GLY A 4 -2.49 -15.54 -43.38
C GLY A 4 -1.38 -15.03 -42.45
N HIS A 5 -1.64 -14.05 -41.59
CA HIS A 5 -2.14 -14.15 -40.19
C HIS A 5 -1.13 -14.71 -39.18
N GLY A 6 -0.69 -13.84 -38.27
CA GLY A 6 0.09 -14.15 -37.07
C GLY A 6 -0.14 -13.09 -35.97
N HIS A 7 -1.31 -13.17 -35.34
CA HIS A 7 -1.76 -12.58 -34.07
C HIS A 7 -0.77 -11.76 -33.23
N GLU A 8 -0.94 -10.43 -33.23
CA GLU A 8 -0.33 -9.50 -32.29
C GLU A 8 -1.20 -9.44 -31.01
N HIS A 9 -0.97 -10.38 -30.10
CA HIS A 9 -1.46 -10.31 -28.72
C HIS A 9 -0.23 -10.20 -27.79
N GLY A 10 0.27 -9.00 -27.57
CA GLY A 10 1.40 -8.79 -26.67
C GLY A 10 1.40 -7.37 -26.13
N HIS A 11 1.23 -7.21 -24.82
CA HIS A 11 1.43 -5.93 -24.14
C HIS A 11 2.74 -5.29 -24.62
N HIS A 12 2.71 -3.99 -24.92
CA HIS A 12 3.88 -3.24 -25.39
C HIS A 12 5.12 -3.55 -24.54
N LYS A 13 6.29 -3.64 -25.19
CA LYS A 13 7.57 -3.88 -24.50
C LYS A 13 7.74 -2.89 -23.35
N MET A 14 7.92 -3.39 -22.14
CA MET A 14 8.13 -2.53 -20.97
C MET A 14 9.45 -1.78 -21.11
N GLU A 15 9.39 -0.46 -20.97
CA GLU A 15 10.57 0.39 -20.86
C GLU A 15 11.03 0.43 -19.41
N LEU A 16 12.32 0.16 -19.17
CA LEU A 16 12.89 0.28 -17.83
C LEU A 16 12.99 1.77 -17.47
N PRO A 17 12.58 2.17 -16.26
CA PRO A 17 12.65 3.58 -15.88
C PRO A 17 14.10 3.99 -15.58
N ASP A 18 14.42 5.29 -15.69
CA ASP A 18 15.80 5.80 -15.64
C ASP A 18 16.53 5.40 -14.35
N TYR A 19 17.71 4.81 -14.47
CA TYR A 19 18.55 4.38 -13.36
C TYR A 19 19.00 5.54 -12.44
N ARG A 20 18.98 6.78 -12.92
CA ARG A 20 19.35 7.98 -12.14
C ARG A 20 18.33 8.35 -11.07
N GLN A 21 17.10 7.86 -11.18
CA GLN A 21 16.07 8.12 -10.18
C GLN A 21 16.36 7.41 -8.85
N TRP A 22 17.11 6.30 -8.88
CA TRP A 22 17.42 5.50 -7.69
C TRP A 22 18.59 6.11 -6.93
N LYS A 23 18.24 6.83 -5.87
CA LYS A 23 19.17 7.50 -4.96
C LYS A 23 18.99 6.97 -3.54
N ILE A 24 20.05 7.01 -2.74
CA ILE A 24 20.00 6.50 -1.36
C ILE A 24 19.43 7.53 -0.38
N GLU A 25 19.42 8.81 -0.73
CA GLU A 25 18.97 9.88 0.16
C GLU A 25 17.51 9.72 0.56
N GLY A 26 17.22 9.87 1.85
CA GLY A 26 15.88 9.68 2.42
C GLY A 26 15.46 8.22 2.60
N THR A 27 16.32 7.26 2.28
CA THR A 27 16.10 5.83 2.56
C THR A 27 16.90 5.37 3.78
N PRO A 28 16.53 4.25 4.43
CA PRO A 28 17.35 3.66 5.50
C PRO A 28 18.80 3.33 5.08
N LEU A 29 19.06 3.18 3.78
CA LEU A 29 20.41 2.92 3.26
C LEU A 29 21.34 4.12 3.44
N GLU A 30 20.81 5.35 3.49
CA GLU A 30 21.59 6.55 3.81
C GLU A 30 22.22 6.44 5.20
N ASP A 31 21.44 5.98 6.18
CA ASP A 31 21.91 5.83 7.56
C ASP A 31 22.93 4.69 7.70
N ILE A 32 22.74 3.59 6.95
CA ILE A 32 23.72 2.51 6.88
C ILE A 32 25.02 3.03 6.27
N GLN A 33 24.95 3.79 5.18
CA GLN A 33 26.11 4.38 4.52
C GLN A 33 26.84 5.37 5.44
N LYS A 34 26.14 6.18 6.25
CA LYS A 34 26.74 7.04 7.30
C LYS A 34 27.47 6.20 8.36
N LYS A 35 26.87 5.10 8.83
CA LYS A 35 27.48 4.19 9.82
C LYS A 35 28.71 3.46 9.27
N LEU A 36 28.69 3.09 7.99
CA LEU A 36 29.85 2.51 7.30
C LEU A 36 30.96 3.54 7.12
N ALA A 37 30.61 4.77 6.73
CA ALA A 37 31.58 5.86 6.58
C ALA A 37 32.29 6.18 7.90
N ALA A 38 31.58 6.12 9.04
CA ALA A 38 32.18 6.25 10.36
C ALA A 38 33.25 5.18 10.67
N LYS A 39 33.24 4.05 9.95
CA LYS A 39 34.24 2.98 10.01
C LYS A 39 35.25 3.03 8.85
N GLY A 40 35.22 4.07 8.02
CA GLY A 40 36.04 4.19 6.82
C GLY A 40 35.61 3.28 5.67
N LEU A 41 34.37 2.78 5.68
CA LEU A 41 33.81 1.90 4.66
C LEU A 41 32.78 2.62 3.78
N ARG A 42 32.58 2.13 2.55
CA ARG A 42 31.58 2.63 1.61
C ARG A 42 30.88 1.45 0.92
N ASP A 43 29.56 1.41 0.97
CA ASP A 43 28.77 0.38 0.28
C ASP A 43 28.58 0.75 -1.21
N PRO A 44 29.08 -0.07 -2.16
CA PRO A 44 28.86 0.15 -3.58
C PRO A 44 27.46 -0.22 -4.07
N TRP A 45 26.67 -0.99 -3.29
CA TRP A 45 25.38 -1.54 -3.72
C TRP A 45 24.16 -0.72 -3.28
N GLY A 46 24.34 0.33 -2.46
CA GLY A 46 23.23 1.11 -1.92
C GLY A 46 22.23 1.62 -2.98
N ARG A 47 22.69 2.06 -4.17
CA ARG A 47 21.78 2.48 -5.25
C ARG A 47 20.99 1.33 -5.88
N ASN A 48 21.57 0.13 -5.92
CA ASN A 48 20.91 -1.06 -6.44
C ASN A 48 19.78 -1.53 -5.52
N GLU A 49 19.87 -1.24 -4.22
CA GLU A 49 18.84 -1.61 -3.25
C GLU A 49 17.85 -0.48 -2.92
N ALA A 50 18.19 0.77 -3.28
CA ALA A 50 17.38 1.95 -2.98
C ALA A 50 15.92 1.84 -3.43
N TRP A 51 15.66 1.24 -4.60
CA TRP A 51 14.31 1.10 -5.15
C TRP A 51 13.35 0.36 -4.20
N ARG A 52 13.86 -0.53 -3.33
CA ARG A 52 13.05 -1.28 -2.36
C ARG A 52 12.43 -0.37 -1.29
N TYR A 53 13.08 0.75 -0.99
CA TYR A 53 12.70 1.68 0.07
C TYR A 53 12.16 3.00 -0.48
N MET A 54 11.95 3.09 -1.80
CA MET A 54 11.44 4.26 -2.49
C MET A 54 10.04 4.01 -3.06
N GLY A 55 9.36 5.08 -3.45
CA GLY A 55 8.05 5.00 -4.13
C GLY A 55 6.96 4.37 -3.26
N GLY A 56 6.07 3.59 -3.88
CA GLY A 56 4.89 3.01 -3.23
C GLY A 56 5.19 2.02 -2.09
N PHE A 57 6.42 1.49 -2.02
CA PHE A 57 6.86 0.57 -0.97
C PHE A 57 7.63 1.26 0.16
N ALA A 58 7.85 2.57 0.08
CA ALA A 58 8.60 3.32 1.09
C ALA A 58 7.93 3.33 2.47
N LYS A 59 6.61 3.14 2.53
CA LYS A 59 5.90 3.06 3.81
C LYS A 59 6.09 1.69 4.44
N SER A 60 6.75 1.67 5.60
CA SER A 60 6.80 0.49 6.47
C SER A 60 5.39 0.10 6.89
N VAL A 61 5.07 -1.19 6.75
CA VAL A 61 3.85 -1.76 7.29
C VAL A 61 3.90 -1.65 8.81
N SER A 62 3.05 -0.80 9.38
CA SER A 62 2.94 -0.57 10.82
C SER A 62 1.76 -1.36 11.42
N PHE A 63 1.53 -1.16 12.72
CA PHE A 63 0.33 -1.61 13.44
C PHE A 63 -1.00 -1.15 12.79
N ASP A 64 -0.96 -0.23 11.83
CA ASP A 64 -2.10 0.19 11.01
C ASP A 64 -2.81 -0.98 10.30
N VAL A 65 -2.12 -2.11 10.08
CA VAL A 65 -2.76 -3.32 9.53
C VAL A 65 -3.80 -3.90 10.49
N PHE A 66 -3.56 -3.84 11.79
CA PHE A 66 -4.49 -4.38 12.78
C PHE A 66 -5.83 -3.65 12.78
N PHE A 67 -5.80 -2.32 12.62
CA PHE A 67 -7.02 -1.50 12.54
C PHE A 67 -7.48 -1.23 11.10
N LYS A 68 -6.93 -1.96 10.11
CA LYS A 68 -7.33 -1.82 8.72
C LYS A 68 -8.79 -2.24 8.57
N GLY A 69 -9.64 -1.29 8.18
CA GLY A 69 -11.08 -1.49 8.04
C GLY A 69 -11.91 -1.21 9.31
N PHE A 70 -11.27 -0.99 10.46
CA PHE A 70 -11.97 -0.73 11.72
C PHE A 70 -12.89 0.50 11.64
N LYS A 71 -12.48 1.56 10.93
CA LYS A 71 -13.29 2.78 10.76
C LYS A 71 -14.65 2.49 10.11
N TRP A 72 -14.65 1.73 9.02
CA TRP A 72 -15.88 1.38 8.30
C TRP A 72 -16.70 0.34 9.07
N GLY A 73 -16.03 -0.65 9.68
CA GLY A 73 -16.69 -1.63 10.53
C GLY A 73 -17.41 -0.99 11.72
N PHE A 74 -16.76 -0.04 12.40
CA PHE A 74 -17.34 0.70 13.52
C PHE A 74 -18.52 1.58 13.09
N ALA A 75 -18.41 2.26 11.94
CA ALA A 75 -19.53 3.04 11.41
C ALA A 75 -20.75 2.15 11.11
N ALA A 76 -20.54 1.01 10.45
CA ALA A 76 -21.61 0.05 10.18
C ALA A 76 -22.22 -0.53 11.46
N PHE A 77 -21.39 -0.81 12.47
CA PHE A 77 -21.83 -1.27 13.78
C PHE A 77 -22.75 -0.26 14.48
N VAL A 78 -22.37 1.02 14.52
CA VAL A 78 -23.20 2.08 15.13
C VAL A 78 -24.54 2.22 14.42
N VAL A 79 -24.54 2.17 13.07
CA VAL A 79 -25.77 2.23 12.28
C VAL A 79 -26.68 1.02 12.56
N ALA A 80 -26.11 -0.18 12.63
CA ALA A 80 -26.86 -1.40 12.93
C ALA A 80 -27.51 -1.34 14.32
N VAL A 81 -26.74 -0.98 15.36
CA VAL A 81 -27.26 -0.83 16.73
C VAL A 81 -28.36 0.24 16.79
N GLY A 82 -28.16 1.37 16.11
CA GLY A 82 -29.17 2.43 16.03
C GLY A 82 -30.47 1.96 15.36
N ALA A 83 -30.35 1.20 14.26
CA ALA A 83 -31.50 0.64 13.54
C ALA A 83 -32.24 -0.40 14.39
N GLU A 84 -31.53 -1.30 15.08
CA GLU A 84 -32.12 -2.28 16.00
C GLU A 84 -32.85 -1.59 17.15
N TYR A 85 -32.25 -0.56 17.75
CA TYR A 85 -32.86 0.20 18.83
C TYR A 85 -34.15 0.90 18.38
N TYR A 86 -34.11 1.56 17.22
CA TYR A 86 -35.27 2.25 16.64
C TYR A 86 -36.40 1.28 16.24
N LEU A 87 -36.07 0.15 15.63
CA LEU A 87 -37.07 -0.85 15.27
C LEU A 87 -37.73 -1.47 16.51
N ASN A 88 -36.94 -1.71 17.56
CA ASN A 88 -37.44 -2.21 18.83
C ASN A 88 -38.34 -1.20 19.56
N SER A 89 -38.06 0.10 19.49
CA SER A 89 -38.96 1.12 20.06
C SER A 89 -40.31 1.13 19.34
N LEU A 90 -40.31 1.12 18.00
CA LEU A 90 -41.55 1.06 17.20
C LEU A 90 -42.39 -0.18 17.49
N ASN A 91 -41.75 -1.33 17.72
CA ASN A 91 -42.46 -2.57 18.05
C ASN A 91 -43.03 -2.59 19.47
N LYS A 92 -42.43 -1.86 20.42
CA LYS A 92 -43.00 -1.69 21.77
C LYS A 92 -44.25 -0.80 21.72
N ASP A 93 -44.20 0.30 20.97
CA ASP A 93 -45.34 1.22 20.82
C ASP A 93 -46.57 0.51 20.21
N LYS A 94 -46.36 -0.41 19.24
CA LYS A 94 -47.44 -1.22 18.64
C LYS A 94 -48.08 -2.25 19.57
N LYS A 95 -47.40 -2.68 20.65
CA LYS A 95 -47.92 -3.68 21.60
C LYS A 95 -48.75 -3.07 22.74
N HIS A 96 -48.73 -1.76 22.88
CA HIS A 96 -49.48 -1.02 23.90
C HIS A 96 -50.82 -0.45 23.39
N HIS A 97 -51.24 -0.83 22.18
CA HIS A 97 -52.55 -0.52 21.60
C HIS A 97 -53.39 -1.79 21.43
#